data_AF-B0SZW5-F1
#
_entry.id   AF-B0SZW5-F1
#
_cell.length_a   1.000
_cell.length_b   1.000
_cell.length_c   1.000
_cell.angle_alpha   90.00
_cell.angle_beta   90.00
_cell.angle_gamma   90.00
#
_symmetry.space_group_name_H-M   'P 1'
#
loop_
_entity.id
_entity.type
_entity.pdbx_description
1 polymer ?
#
loop_
_entity_poly.entity_id
_entity_poly.type
_entity_poly.pdbx_seq_one_letter_code
_entity_poly.pdbx_strand_id
1 'polypeptide(L)'
;MKPYIDLQGASGAIYRYKLAEDRDPRTTIAGNFVFVDGVGNVVYAGEANNLHGAGNRFPEAAQKHRAEFLYTRLNVSGASRSDELQDIVAALKPTMNRGE
;
A
#
# COMPACT_ATOMS: atom_id res chain seq x y z
N MET A 1 14.65 -8.70 -3.96
CA MET A 1 13.63 -7.84 -3.33
C MET A 1 14.13 -6.41 -3.35
N LYS A 2 13.33 -5.42 -3.78
CA LYS A 2 13.76 -4.01 -3.81
C LYS A 2 13.29 -3.32 -2.52
N PRO A 3 14.15 -2.55 -1.83
CA PRO A 3 13.78 -1.85 -0.61
C PRO A 3 12.73 -0.76 -0.84
N TYR A 4 12.56 -0.33 -2.10
CA TYR A 4 11.57 0.65 -2.50
C TYR A 4 10.88 0.22 -3.79
N ILE A 5 9.63 0.65 -3.95
CA ILE A 5 8.86 0.56 -5.19
C ILE A 5 8.34 1.94 -5.55
N ASP A 6 8.42 2.28 -6.83
CA ASP A 6 7.90 3.53 -7.38
C ASP A 6 6.58 3.22 -8.08
N LEU A 7 5.49 3.81 -7.58
CA LEU A 7 4.16 3.66 -8.15
C LEU A 7 3.73 4.95 -8.81
N GLN A 8 3.37 4.87 -10.09
CA GLN A 8 2.80 6.00 -10.80
C GLN A 8 1.28 6.02 -10.60
N GLY A 9 0.77 7.12 -10.06
CA GLY A 9 -0.67 7.34 -9.94
C GLY A 9 -1.28 7.96 -11.21
N ALA A 10 -2.60 8.08 -11.25
CA ALA A 10 -3.34 8.46 -12.46
C ALA A 10 -3.06 9.90 -12.91
N SER A 11 -2.72 10.77 -11.96
CA SER A 11 -2.31 12.15 -12.18
C SER A 11 -0.90 12.26 -12.76
N GLY A 12 -0.15 11.16 -12.85
CA GLY A 12 1.26 11.13 -13.28
C GLY A 12 2.26 11.36 -12.14
N ALA A 13 1.78 11.51 -10.90
CA ALA A 13 2.63 11.60 -9.73
C ALA A 13 3.31 10.26 -9.45
N ILE A 14 4.58 10.30 -9.00
CA ILE A 14 5.34 9.12 -8.61
C ILE A 14 5.41 9.05 -7.09
N TYR A 15 4.85 7.96 -6.55
CA TYR A 15 4.81 7.68 -5.12
C TYR A 15 5.77 6.55 -4.79
N ARG A 16 6.83 6.87 -4.04
CA ARG A 16 7.80 5.89 -3.59
C ARG A 16 7.36 5.28 -2.26
N TYR A 17 7.11 3.97 -2.26
CA TYR A 17 6.84 3.20 -1.05
C TYR A 17 8.09 2.44 -0.62
N LYS A 18 8.27 2.28 0.68
CA LYS A 18 9.36 1.51 1.28
C LYS A 18 8.84 0.14 1.70
N LEU A 19 9.63 -0.89 1.46
CA LEU A 19 9.34 -2.23 1.95
C LEU A 19 9.25 -2.21 3.48
N ALA A 20 8.20 -2.82 4.04
CA ALA A 20 8.10 -3.03 5.48
C ALA A 20 9.05 -4.18 5.87
N GLU A 21 10.33 -3.85 6.08
CA GLU A 21 11.42 -4.82 6.32
C GLU A 21 11.36 -5.52 7.68
N ASP A 22 10.54 -5.01 8.58
CA ASP A 22 10.08 -5.71 9.76
C ASP A 22 8.72 -5.07 10.04
N ARG A 23 7.71 -5.85 10.45
CA ARG A 23 6.43 -5.29 10.89
C ARG A 23 6.67 -4.62 12.24
N ASP A 24 7.48 -3.56 12.28
CA ASP A 24 7.93 -2.96 13.52
C ASP A 24 6.68 -2.49 14.26
N PRO A 25 6.33 -3.17 15.37
CA PRO A 25 5.09 -2.93 16.08
C PRO A 25 5.08 -1.56 16.77
N ARG A 26 6.10 -0.72 16.57
CA ARG A 26 6.16 0.63 17.13
C ARG A 26 5.88 1.72 16.11
N THR A 27 5.62 1.39 14.85
CA THR A 27 5.26 2.40 13.84
C THR A 27 3.80 2.83 14.01
N THR A 28 3.53 3.63 15.04
CA THR A 28 2.25 4.32 15.32
C THR A 28 2.06 5.56 14.43
N ILE A 29 2.52 5.50 13.18
CA ILE A 29 2.46 6.62 12.24
C ILE A 29 1.39 6.33 11.20
N ALA A 30 0.63 7.36 10.84
CA ALA A 30 -0.33 7.30 9.77
C ALA A 30 0.37 7.27 8.40
N GLY A 31 -0.19 6.54 7.45
CA GLY A 31 0.42 6.38 6.15
C GLY A 31 -0.41 5.58 5.17
N ASN A 32 0.07 5.52 3.95
CA ASN A 32 -0.46 4.66 2.91
C ASN A 32 0.31 3.34 2.90
N PHE A 33 -0.35 2.27 2.47
CA PHE A 33 0.27 0.97 2.31
C PHE A 33 -0.28 0.27 1.07
N VAL A 34 0.54 -0.58 0.48
CA VAL A 34 0.17 -1.38 -0.70
C VAL A 34 0.64 -2.82 -0.51
N PHE A 35 -0.17 -3.75 -0.97
CA PHE A 35 0.16 -5.16 -1.07
C PHE A 35 0.57 -5.47 -2.50
N VAL A 36 1.70 -6.14 -2.65
CA VAL A 36 2.31 -6.43 -3.94
C VAL A 36 2.53 -7.94 -4.06
N ASP A 37 2.23 -8.51 -5.21
CA ASP A 37 2.52 -9.92 -5.50
C ASP A 37 4.00 -10.16 -5.83
N GLY A 38 4.41 -11.42 -5.95
CA GLY A 38 5.79 -11.81 -6.29
C GLY A 38 6.30 -11.32 -7.67
N VAL A 39 5.39 -10.86 -8.53
CA VAL A 39 5.67 -10.33 -9.88
C VAL A 39 5.78 -8.80 -9.86
N GLY A 40 5.29 -8.14 -8.81
CA GLY A 40 5.35 -6.69 -8.64
C GLY A 40 4.03 -5.96 -8.90
N ASN A 41 2.89 -6.65 -9.06
CA ASN A 41 1.62 -5.95 -9.25
C ASN A 41 1.01 -5.55 -7.91
N VAL A 42 0.43 -4.36 -7.86
CA VAL A 42 -0.33 -3.89 -6.69
C VAL A 42 -1.68 -4.59 -6.64
N VAL A 43 -1.85 -5.42 -5.63
CA VAL A 43 -3.03 -6.22 -5.38
C VAL A 43 -4.09 -5.44 -4.60
N TYR A 44 -3.61 -4.63 -3.66
CA TYR A 44 -4.41 -3.80 -2.78
C TYR A 44 -3.65 -2.52 -2.46
N ALA A 45 -4.38 -1.42 -2.37
CA ALA A 45 -3.88 -0.15 -1.85
C ALA A 45 -4.80 0.31 -0.73
N GLY A 46 -4.22 0.83 0.36
CA GLY A 46 -4.99 1.31 1.50
C GLY A 46 -4.30 2.46 2.20
N GLU A 47 -5.06 3.12 3.06
CA GLU A 47 -4.52 4.07 4.03
C GLU A 47 -4.81 3.59 5.45
N ALA A 48 -3.93 3.96 6.37
CA ALA A 48 -4.12 3.68 7.78
C ALA A 48 -3.78 4.94 8.58
N ASN A 49 -4.61 5.26 9.56
CA ASN A 49 -4.25 6.22 10.62
C ASN A 49 -3.14 5.68 11.52
N ASN A 50 -2.91 4.36 11.48
CA ASN A 50 -1.82 3.69 12.18
C ASN A 50 -1.37 2.47 11.35
N LEU A 51 -0.14 2.52 10.80
CA LEU A 51 0.43 1.45 9.98
C LEU A 51 0.59 0.12 10.74
N HIS A 52 0.53 0.12 12.07
CA HIS A 52 0.49 -1.11 12.87
C HIS A 52 -0.68 -2.02 12.46
N GLY A 53 -1.84 -1.44 12.09
CA GLY A 53 -3.01 -2.18 11.64
C GLY A 53 -3.02 -2.54 10.15
N ALA A 54 -2.11 -1.97 9.35
CA ALA A 54 -2.09 -2.18 7.90
C ALA A 54 -1.86 -3.65 7.51
N GLY A 55 -1.16 -4.41 8.35
CA GLY A 55 -0.90 -5.83 8.15
C GLY A 55 -2.11 -6.75 8.35
N ASN A 56 -3.22 -6.29 8.93
CA ASN A 56 -4.36 -7.17 9.26
C ASN A 56 -5.04 -7.78 8.02
N ARG A 57 -5.08 -7.03 6.90
CA ARG A 57 -5.64 -7.52 5.62
C ARG A 57 -4.61 -8.29 4.77
N PHE A 58 -3.33 -8.28 5.16
CA PHE A 58 -2.27 -8.99 4.44
C PHE A 58 -2.48 -10.51 4.34
N PRO A 59 -2.85 -11.25 5.41
CA PRO A 59 -3.09 -12.70 5.29
C PRO A 59 -4.27 -13.03 4.35
N GLU A 60 -5.27 -12.16 4.23
CA GLU A 60 -6.33 -12.34 3.24
C GLU A 60 -5.82 -12.09 1.81
N ALA A 61 -5.06 -11.01 1.61
CA ALA A 61 -4.47 -10.67 0.31
C ALA A 61 -3.47 -11.73 -0.16
N ALA A 62 -2.68 -12.28 0.75
CA ALA A 62 -1.73 -13.36 0.48
C ALA A 62 -2.46 -14.63 0.03
N GLN A 63 -3.54 -15.01 0.72
CA GLN A 63 -4.29 -16.22 0.40
C GLN A 63 -5.13 -16.10 -0.88
N LYS A 64 -5.88 -15.01 -1.05
CA LYS A 64 -6.82 -14.84 -2.18
C LYS A 64 -6.14 -14.35 -3.46
N HIS A 65 -5.07 -13.56 -3.33
CA HIS A 65 -4.47 -12.83 -4.46
C HIS A 65 -2.94 -12.95 -4.52
N ARG A 66 -2.32 -13.83 -3.72
CA ARG A 66 -0.87 -14.08 -3.72
C ARG A 66 -0.03 -12.84 -3.44
N ALA A 67 -0.53 -11.93 -2.60
CA ALA A 67 0.30 -10.85 -2.07
C ALA A 67 1.48 -11.43 -1.29
N GLU A 68 2.69 -11.00 -1.66
CA GLU A 68 3.95 -11.49 -1.11
C GLU A 68 4.68 -10.40 -0.32
N PHE A 69 4.47 -9.12 -0.69
CA PHE A 69 5.18 -7.99 -0.12
C PHE A 69 4.24 -6.89 0.37
N LEU A 70 4.61 -6.28 1.51
CA LEU A 70 3.96 -5.11 2.07
C LEU A 70 4.89 -3.91 1.93
N TYR A 71 4.44 -2.90 1.22
CA TYR A 71 5.12 -1.63 1.07
C TYR A 71 4.32 -0.54 1.77
N THR A 72 4.99 0.35 2.49
CA THR A 72 4.39 1.42 3.29
C THR A 72 5.01 2.76 2.96
N ARG A 73 4.24 3.84 3.16
CA ARG A 73 4.66 5.21 2.98
C ARG A 73 4.09 6.05 4.11
N LEU A 74 4.96 6.70 4.87
CA LEU A 74 4.54 7.58 5.95
C LEU A 74 3.89 8.83 5.37
N ASN A 75 2.70 9.16 5.85
CA ASN A 75 1.96 10.34 5.40
C ASN A 75 1.07 10.85 6.53
N VAL A 76 1.52 11.93 7.17
CA VAL A 76 0.84 12.54 8.33
C VAL A 76 -0.43 13.30 7.92
N SER A 77 -0.54 13.72 6.66
CA SER A 77 -1.66 14.51 6.16
C SER A 77 -2.78 13.61 5.64
N GLY A 78 -3.91 13.54 6.36
CA GLY A 78 -5.06 12.72 5.96
C GLY A 78 -5.60 13.05 4.57
N ALA A 79 -5.75 14.34 4.24
CA ALA A 79 -6.18 14.75 2.90
C ALA A 79 -5.24 14.24 1.79
N SER A 80 -3.93 14.35 1.99
CA SER A 80 -2.94 13.85 1.03
C SER A 80 -2.93 12.31 0.94
N ARG A 81 -3.26 11.60 2.02
CA ARG A 81 -3.37 10.13 2.00
C ARG A 81 -4.52 9.66 1.14
N SER A 82 -5.70 10.26 1.33
CA SER A 82 -6.89 9.87 0.57
C SER A 82 -6.78 10.27 -0.90
N ASP A 83 -6.13 11.40 -1.19
CA ASP A 83 -5.84 11.84 -2.57
C ASP A 83 -4.87 10.87 -3.27
N GLU A 84 -3.75 10.54 -2.62
CA GLU A 84 -2.78 9.55 -3.11
C GLU A 84 -3.40 8.16 -3.31
N LEU A 85 -4.22 7.70 -2.35
CA LEU A 85 -4.90 6.41 -2.45
C LEU A 85 -5.81 6.38 -3.69
N GLN A 86 -6.62 7.41 -3.89
CA GLN A 86 -7.51 7.50 -5.05
C GLN A 86 -6.70 7.54 -6.35
N ASP A 87 -5.59 8.27 -6.38
CA ASP A 87 -4.73 8.38 -7.56
C ASP A 87 -4.09 7.03 -7.93
N ILE A 88 -3.58 6.30 -6.93
CA ILE A 88 -3.01 4.96 -7.09
C ILE A 88 -4.08 3.94 -7.52
N VAL A 89 -5.26 3.96 -6.88
CA VAL A 89 -6.35 3.04 -7.22
C VAL A 89 -6.87 3.30 -8.62
N ALA A 90 -6.97 4.57 -9.04
CA ALA A 90 -7.38 4.94 -10.39
C ALA A 90 -6.38 4.47 -11.46
N ALA A 91 -5.07 4.56 -11.19
CA ALA A 91 -4.02 4.12 -12.10
C ALA A 91 -3.89 2.60 -12.17
N LEU A 92 -3.70 1.96 -11.02
CA LEU A 92 -3.31 0.55 -10.93
C LEU A 92 -4.51 -0.39 -10.85
N LYS A 93 -5.70 0.14 -10.53
CA LYS A 93 -6.96 -0.60 -10.43
C LYS A 93 -6.81 -1.93 -9.67
N PRO A 94 -6.28 -1.91 -8.43
CA PRO A 94 -6.01 -3.12 -7.65
C PRO A 94 -7.28 -3.98 -7.51
N THR A 95 -7.13 -5.28 -7.77
CA THR A 95 -8.26 -6.22 -7.81
C THR A 95 -9.04 -6.24 -6.50
N MET A 96 -8.34 -6.12 -5.37
CA MET A 96 -8.94 -6.18 -4.05
C MET A 96 -9.64 -4.87 -3.64
N ASN A 97 -9.37 -3.75 -4.32
CA ASN A 97 -10.06 -2.47 -4.11
C ASN A 97 -11.34 -2.32 -4.95
N ARG A 98 -11.63 -3.24 -5.87
CA ARG A 98 -12.77 -3.15 -6.80
C ARG A 98 -14.11 -3.66 -6.22
N GLY A 99 -14.18 -3.96 -4.94
CA GLY A 99 -15.32 -4.69 -4.36
C GLY A 99 -15.75 -4.27 -2.94
N GLU A 100 -15.41 -3.07 -2.48
CA GLU A 100 -16.05 -2.44 -1.30
C GLU A 100 -17.05 -1.37 -1.74
#